data_AF-A0A379FJM3-F1
#
_entry.id   AF-A0A379FJM3-F1
#
_cell.length_a   1.000
_cell.length_b   1.000
_cell.length_c   1.000
_cell.angle_alpha   90.00
_cell.angle_beta   90.00
_cell.angle_gamma   90.00
#
_symmetry.space_group_name_H-M   'P 1'
#
loop_
_entity.id
_entity.type
_entity.pdbx_description
1 polymer ?
#
loop_
_entity_poly.entity_id
_entity_poly.type
_entity_poly.pdbx_seq_one_letter_code
_entity_poly.pdbx_strand_id
1 'polypeptide(L)'
;MKIINTHGLSSPTFYGKPVEVGTLAWLVCGLAGKHEGTVKHYNEVNQIYTKLTGQTLVTEQLESTWGRIIGRTVHACVLQDSLNFLWQSLVDNIGRGDTASFIKPEFEPGKEYRGVGFEEASRGMLSHWIVFKDGKITNYQAVVPSTWNAGPRNFNDEPGPYELSLVGTPVADPNKPLEVVRTIHSFDPCMACAVHMVDLTGKELSKVKVL
;
A
#
# COMPACT_ATOMS: atom_id res chain seq x y z
N MET A 1 -14.44 -8.68 4.81
CA MET A 1 -14.15 -7.27 4.55
C MET A 1 -15.47 -6.59 4.17
N LYS A 2 -15.91 -5.55 4.90
CA LYS A 2 -17.08 -4.74 4.53
C LYS A 2 -16.58 -3.48 3.86
N ILE A 3 -17.22 -3.07 2.77
CA ILE A 3 -16.84 -1.94 1.93
C ILE A 3 -18.06 -1.02 1.91
N ILE A 4 -17.94 0.17 2.51
CA ILE A 4 -18.93 1.25 2.40
C ILE A 4 -18.37 2.28 1.44
N ASN A 5 -19.18 2.71 0.48
CA ASN A 5 -18.75 3.62 -0.56
C ASN A 5 -19.31 5.02 -0.26
N THR A 6 -18.43 6.00 -0.01
CA THR A 6 -18.81 7.42 0.00
C THR A 6 -17.85 8.20 -0.89
N HIS A 7 -18.38 9.07 -1.75
CA HIS A 7 -17.60 9.86 -2.72
C HIS A 7 -16.74 9.04 -3.71
N GLY A 8 -17.09 7.77 -3.94
CA GLY A 8 -16.34 6.86 -4.84
C GLY A 8 -15.16 6.16 -4.19
N LEU A 9 -14.89 6.40 -2.90
CA LEU A 9 -13.93 5.62 -2.12
C LEU A 9 -14.64 4.70 -1.14
N SER A 10 -14.05 3.52 -1.01
CA SER A 10 -14.47 2.52 -0.04
C SER A 10 -13.69 2.63 1.27
N SER A 11 -14.30 2.24 2.40
CA SER A 11 -13.64 2.20 3.72
C SER A 11 -13.28 0.76 4.14
N PRO A 12 -12.10 0.24 3.77
CA PRO A 12 -11.71 -1.11 4.09
C PRO A 12 -11.32 -1.25 5.57
N THR A 13 -11.56 -2.43 6.13
CA THR A 13 -11.22 -2.74 7.52
C THR A 13 -10.62 -4.14 7.61
N PHE A 14 -9.65 -4.33 8.50
CA PHE A 14 -9.13 -5.64 8.87
C PHE A 14 -9.67 -6.05 10.23
N TYR A 15 -10.47 -7.13 10.29
CA TYR A 15 -11.22 -7.53 11.48
C TYR A 15 -11.97 -6.38 12.18
N GLY A 16 -12.55 -5.47 11.38
CA GLY A 16 -13.31 -4.33 11.87
C GLY A 16 -12.49 -3.08 12.20
N LYS A 17 -11.15 -3.13 12.16
CA LYS A 17 -10.30 -1.98 12.45
C LYS A 17 -9.82 -1.26 11.18
N PRO A 18 -9.73 0.09 11.18
CA PRO A 18 -8.97 0.82 10.17
C PRO A 18 -7.48 0.48 10.28
N VAL A 19 -6.78 0.43 9.14
CA VAL A 19 -5.36 0.04 9.07
C VAL A 19 -4.63 0.95 8.10
N GLU A 20 -3.45 1.45 8.50
CA GLU A 20 -2.50 2.08 7.60
C GLU A 20 -1.70 1.00 6.85
N VAL A 21 -1.62 1.14 5.53
CA VAL A 21 -0.74 0.34 4.66
C VAL A 21 0.28 1.23 3.99
N GLY A 22 1.37 0.65 3.49
CA GLY A 22 2.42 1.38 2.77
C GLY A 22 3.79 1.18 3.37
N THR A 23 4.72 2.01 2.94
CA THR A 23 6.14 1.83 3.25
C THR A 23 6.47 2.00 4.73
N LEU A 24 5.62 2.70 5.51
CA LEU A 24 5.76 2.71 6.98
C LEU A 24 5.37 1.36 7.58
N ALA A 25 4.20 0.83 7.22
CA ALA A 25 3.77 -0.49 7.68
C ALA A 25 4.80 -1.56 7.30
N TRP A 26 5.29 -1.53 6.06
CA TRP A 26 6.37 -2.38 5.58
C TRP A 26 7.66 -2.24 6.40
N LEU A 27 8.10 -1.01 6.69
CA LEU A 27 9.29 -0.74 7.51
C LEU A 27 9.14 -1.32 8.92
N VAL A 28 8.02 -1.02 9.61
CA VAL A 28 7.79 -1.47 10.98
C VAL A 28 7.69 -3.00 11.05
N CYS A 29 6.98 -3.62 10.11
CA CYS A 29 6.92 -5.08 10.00
C CYS A 29 8.30 -5.70 9.71
N GLY A 30 9.10 -5.09 8.82
CA GLY A 30 10.44 -5.55 8.49
C GLY A 30 11.42 -5.44 9.68
N LEU A 31 11.33 -4.35 10.45
CA LEU A 31 12.12 -4.18 11.68
C LEU A 31 11.69 -5.20 12.76
N ALA A 32 10.39 -5.36 12.98
CA ALA A 32 9.86 -6.34 13.94
C ALA A 32 10.22 -7.78 13.57
N GLY A 33 10.18 -8.10 12.27
CA GLY A 33 10.60 -9.38 11.71
C GLY A 33 12.12 -9.57 11.60
N LYS A 34 12.92 -8.56 11.98
CA LYS A 34 14.39 -8.56 11.86
C LYS A 34 14.87 -8.88 10.44
N HIS A 35 14.14 -8.41 9.43
CA HIS A 35 14.55 -8.58 8.03
C HIS A 35 15.89 -7.85 7.79
N GLU A 36 16.89 -8.60 7.34
CA GLU A 36 18.29 -8.14 7.29
C GLU A 36 18.46 -6.86 6.47
N GLY A 37 17.91 -6.82 5.25
CA GLY A 37 17.98 -5.63 4.40
C GLY A 37 17.28 -4.42 5.01
N THR A 38 16.13 -4.63 5.67
CA THR A 38 15.40 -3.53 6.33
C THR A 38 16.20 -2.96 7.50
N VAL A 39 16.76 -3.83 8.36
CA VAL A 39 17.56 -3.42 9.51
C VAL A 39 18.84 -2.70 9.07
N LYS A 40 19.53 -3.24 8.07
CA LYS A 40 20.74 -2.64 7.48
C LYS A 40 20.48 -1.20 7.00
N HIS A 41 19.54 -1.02 6.07
CA HIS A 41 19.30 0.29 5.47
C HIS A 41 18.63 1.28 6.43
N TYR A 42 17.80 0.81 7.37
CA TYR A 42 17.31 1.67 8.46
C TYR A 42 18.47 2.20 9.32
N ASN A 43 19.43 1.35 9.68
CA ASN A 43 20.60 1.75 10.47
C ASN A 43 21.49 2.74 9.71
N GLU A 44 21.65 2.60 8.39
CA GLU A 44 22.37 3.58 7.56
C GLU A 44 21.71 4.96 7.62
N VAL A 45 20.39 5.04 7.47
CA VAL A 45 19.64 6.29 7.63
C VAL A 45 19.82 6.85 9.05
N ASN A 46 19.75 6.00 10.07
CA ASN A 46 19.91 6.40 11.46
C ASN A 46 21.32 6.97 11.74
N GLN A 47 22.37 6.34 11.21
CA GLN A 47 23.75 6.82 11.34
C GLN A 47 23.94 8.21 10.75
N ILE A 48 23.36 8.47 9.57
CA ILE A 48 23.40 9.79 8.94
C ILE A 48 22.68 10.82 9.83
N TYR A 49 21.49 10.48 10.32
CA TYR A 49 20.73 11.33 11.23
C TYR A 49 21.52 11.65 12.51
N THR A 50 22.16 10.65 13.12
CA THR A 50 22.99 10.83 14.33
C THR A 50 24.21 11.68 14.07
N LYS A 51 24.88 11.50 12.93
CA LYS A 51 26.01 12.34 12.56
C LYS A 51 25.62 13.82 12.41
N LEU A 52 24.42 14.10 11.90
CA LEU A 52 23.94 15.47 11.66
C LEU A 52 23.37 16.13 12.92
N THR A 53 22.74 15.36 13.81
CA THR A 53 21.94 15.91 14.92
C THR A 53 22.50 15.61 16.31
N GLY A 54 23.42 14.64 16.42
CA GLY A 54 23.86 14.07 17.69
C GLY A 54 22.81 13.18 18.38
N GLN A 55 21.67 12.91 17.73
CA GLN A 55 20.58 12.11 18.28
C GLN A 55 20.35 10.83 17.47
N THR A 56 19.76 9.82 18.09
CA THR A 56 19.45 8.54 17.43
C THR A 56 17.95 8.44 17.18
N LEU A 57 17.55 8.04 15.98
CA LEU A 57 16.16 7.69 15.69
C LEU A 57 15.82 6.38 16.41
N VAL A 58 14.77 6.43 17.23
CA VAL A 58 14.19 5.26 17.89
C VAL A 58 12.89 4.87 17.18
N THR A 59 12.53 3.58 17.25
CA THR A 59 11.40 3.02 16.51
C THR A 59 10.06 3.67 16.83
N GLU A 60 9.90 4.18 18.04
CA GLU A 60 8.72 4.89 18.52
C GLU A 60 8.48 6.21 17.77
N GLN A 61 9.51 6.78 17.14
CA GLN A 61 9.41 8.00 16.34
C GLN A 61 8.97 7.74 14.88
N LEU A 62 8.89 6.47 14.46
CA LEU A 62 8.55 6.10 13.09
C LEU A 62 7.05 6.24 12.79
N GLU A 63 6.18 6.24 13.80
CA GLU A 63 4.74 6.48 13.64
C GLU A 63 4.46 7.98 13.39
N SER A 64 5.02 8.50 12.30
CA SER A 64 5.04 9.92 11.96
C SER A 64 5.11 10.16 10.45
N THR A 65 4.79 11.38 10.03
CA THR A 65 4.96 11.85 8.64
C THR A 65 6.38 11.59 8.11
N TRP A 66 7.40 11.79 8.93
CA TRP A 66 8.79 11.52 8.55
C TRP A 66 9.10 10.03 8.49
N GLY A 67 8.57 9.22 9.41
CA GLY A 67 8.75 7.77 9.37
C GLY A 67 8.20 7.13 8.10
N ARG A 68 7.09 7.65 7.54
CA ARG A 68 6.60 7.21 6.21
C ARG A 68 7.59 7.48 5.08
N ILE A 69 8.24 8.64 5.10
CA ILE A 69 9.27 9.02 4.12
C ILE A 69 10.50 8.12 4.30
N ILE A 70 10.96 7.91 5.53
CA ILE A 70 12.08 7.01 5.84
C ILE A 70 11.77 5.60 5.35
N GLY A 71 10.58 5.07 5.64
CA GLY A 71 10.16 3.75 5.17
C GLY A 71 10.22 3.62 3.65
N ARG A 72 9.82 4.67 2.92
CA ARG A 72 9.91 4.68 1.45
C ARG A 72 11.35 4.68 0.95
N THR A 73 12.23 5.45 1.59
CA THR A 73 13.67 5.46 1.29
C THR A 73 14.31 4.10 1.56
N VAL A 74 14.08 3.52 2.73
CA VAL A 74 14.62 2.21 3.12
C VAL A 74 14.12 1.12 2.17
N HIS A 75 12.84 1.13 1.81
CA HIS A 75 12.28 0.18 0.86
C HIS A 75 12.96 0.27 -0.51
N ALA A 76 13.21 1.49 -1.02
CA ALA A 76 13.92 1.67 -2.29
C ALA A 76 15.35 1.11 -2.27
N CYS A 77 16.08 1.27 -1.16
CA CYS A 77 17.41 0.67 -0.98
C CYS A 77 17.35 -0.86 -0.97
N VAL A 78 16.38 -1.45 -0.26
CA VAL A 78 16.20 -2.90 -0.21
C VAL A 78 15.84 -3.48 -1.58
N LEU A 79 15.05 -2.75 -2.38
CA LEU A 79 14.73 -3.17 -3.75
C LEU A 79 15.97 -3.21 -4.65
N GLN A 80 16.93 -2.32 -4.46
CA GLN A 80 18.19 -2.35 -5.22
C GLN A 80 19.01 -3.61 -4.91
N ASP A 81 19.12 -3.98 -3.64
CA ASP A 81 19.77 -5.23 -3.23
C ASP A 81 19.02 -6.45 -3.82
N SER A 82 17.68 -6.41 -3.79
CA SER A 82 16.81 -7.46 -4.32
C SER A 82 16.94 -7.64 -5.84
N LEU A 83 17.08 -6.54 -6.60
CA LEU A 83 17.24 -6.59 -8.05
C LEU A 83 18.52 -7.34 -8.46
N ASN A 84 19.63 -7.08 -7.77
CA ASN A 84 20.89 -7.79 -8.01
C ASN A 84 20.75 -9.29 -7.72
N PHE A 85 20.14 -9.63 -6.59
CA PHE A 85 19.90 -11.03 -6.21
C PHE A 85 19.00 -11.77 -7.22
N LEU A 86 17.88 -11.16 -7.62
CA LEU A 86 16.93 -11.75 -8.56
C LEU A 86 17.55 -11.93 -9.95
N TRP A 87 18.34 -10.95 -10.42
CA TRP A 87 19.07 -11.08 -11.67
C TRP A 87 20.03 -12.28 -11.65
N GLN A 88 20.85 -12.39 -10.61
CA GLN A 88 21.80 -13.51 -10.52
C GLN A 88 21.07 -14.85 -10.40
N SER A 89 19.98 -14.91 -9.62
CA SER A 89 19.17 -16.12 -9.47
C SER A 89 18.57 -16.59 -10.80
N LEU A 90 18.11 -15.64 -11.64
CA LEU A 90 17.62 -15.94 -12.98
C LEU A 90 18.73 -16.51 -13.88
N VAL A 91 19.89 -15.86 -13.90
CA VAL A 91 21.06 -16.31 -14.69
C VAL A 91 21.49 -17.70 -14.26
N ASP A 92 21.57 -17.97 -12.96
CA ASP A 92 21.98 -19.26 -12.41
C ASP A 92 20.98 -20.37 -12.75
N ASN A 93 19.68 -20.11 -12.67
CA ASN A 93 18.64 -21.09 -13.04
C ASN A 93 18.73 -21.47 -14.52
N ILE A 94 18.88 -20.47 -15.41
CA ILE A 94 19.10 -20.71 -16.84
C ILE A 94 20.40 -21.51 -17.07
N GLY A 95 21.48 -21.18 -16.34
CA GLY A 95 22.75 -21.90 -16.41
C GLY A 95 22.68 -23.36 -15.96
N ARG A 96 21.72 -23.71 -15.10
CA ARG A 96 21.41 -25.09 -14.69
C ARG A 96 20.47 -25.82 -15.65
N GLY A 97 20.04 -25.16 -16.73
CA GLY A 97 19.16 -25.71 -17.76
C GLY A 97 17.66 -25.51 -17.50
N ASP A 98 17.28 -24.84 -16.41
CA ASP A 98 15.87 -24.51 -16.17
C ASP A 98 15.49 -23.24 -16.94
N THR A 99 14.66 -23.43 -17.96
CA THR A 99 14.17 -22.36 -18.85
C THR A 99 12.63 -22.31 -18.89
N ALA A 100 11.96 -23.06 -18.00
CA ALA A 100 10.52 -23.06 -17.93
C ALA A 100 10.01 -21.68 -17.46
N SER A 101 9.07 -21.09 -18.19
CA SER A 101 8.51 -19.75 -17.91
C SER A 101 6.99 -19.70 -17.93
N PHE A 102 6.33 -20.78 -18.32
CA PHE A 102 4.88 -20.81 -18.49
C PHE A 102 4.32 -22.20 -18.17
N ILE A 103 3.26 -22.21 -17.35
CA ILE A 103 2.43 -23.37 -17.10
C ILE A 103 1.03 -22.99 -17.55
N LYS A 104 0.50 -23.72 -18.54
CA LYS A 104 -0.86 -23.47 -19.04
C LYS A 104 -1.87 -23.79 -17.94
N PRO A 105 -2.73 -22.83 -17.53
CA PRO A 105 -3.76 -23.13 -16.56
C PRO A 105 -4.87 -23.98 -17.18
N GLU A 106 -5.42 -24.91 -16.40
CA GLU A 106 -6.54 -25.76 -16.78
C GLU A 106 -7.71 -25.54 -15.83
N PHE A 107 -8.92 -25.46 -16.39
CA PHE A 107 -10.15 -25.23 -15.64
C PHE A 107 -11.20 -26.26 -16.03
N GLU A 108 -11.84 -26.85 -15.03
CA GLU A 108 -12.93 -27.83 -15.22
C GLU A 108 -14.20 -27.09 -15.66
N PRO A 109 -14.88 -27.54 -16.74
CA PRO A 109 -16.17 -27.00 -17.14
C PRO A 109 -17.22 -27.09 -16.01
N GLY A 110 -18.00 -26.02 -15.82
CA GLY A 110 -19.05 -25.92 -14.81
C GLY A 110 -18.57 -25.54 -13.40
N LYS A 111 -17.25 -25.59 -13.13
CA LYS A 111 -16.69 -25.28 -11.81
C LYS A 111 -16.47 -23.78 -11.62
N GLU A 112 -16.86 -23.28 -10.44
CA GLU A 112 -16.55 -21.93 -9.99
C GLU A 112 -15.22 -21.93 -9.22
N TYR A 113 -14.35 -21.00 -9.56
CA TYR A 113 -13.07 -20.78 -8.91
C TYR A 113 -13.07 -19.41 -8.23
N ARG A 114 -12.44 -19.33 -7.06
CA ARG A 114 -12.22 -18.08 -6.31
C ARG A 114 -10.75 -17.92 -6.03
N GLY A 115 -10.20 -16.76 -6.39
CA GLY A 115 -8.78 -16.46 -6.25
C GLY A 115 -8.57 -15.10 -5.59
N VAL A 116 -7.45 -14.98 -4.89
CA VAL A 116 -6.94 -13.70 -4.41
C VAL A 116 -5.44 -13.63 -4.73
N GLY A 117 -5.02 -12.54 -5.36
CA GLY A 117 -3.62 -12.21 -5.57
C GLY A 117 -3.24 -11.04 -4.66
N PHE A 118 -2.19 -11.22 -3.87
CA PHE A 118 -1.61 -10.18 -3.03
C PHE A 118 -0.30 -9.68 -3.63
N GLU A 119 -0.07 -8.38 -3.54
CA GLU A 119 1.17 -7.74 -3.93
C GLU A 119 1.49 -6.62 -2.93
N GLU A 120 2.74 -6.54 -2.48
CA GLU A 120 3.22 -5.38 -1.73
C GLU A 120 3.63 -4.29 -2.72
N ALA A 121 2.66 -3.49 -3.15
CA ALA A 121 2.86 -2.43 -4.12
C ALA A 121 3.61 -1.24 -3.49
N SER A 122 4.05 -0.29 -4.32
CA SER A 122 4.77 0.93 -3.88
C SER A 122 4.08 1.74 -2.76
N ARG A 123 2.75 1.65 -2.67
CA ARG A 123 1.92 2.35 -1.68
C ARG A 123 1.36 1.43 -0.59
N GLY A 124 1.73 0.15 -0.58
CA GLY A 124 1.34 -0.86 0.41
C GLY A 124 0.65 -2.07 -0.18
N MET A 125 0.02 -2.87 0.69
CA MET A 125 -0.72 -4.08 0.32
C MET A 125 -1.84 -3.82 -0.69
N LEU A 126 -1.71 -4.43 -1.87
CA LEU A 126 -2.72 -4.55 -2.92
C LEU A 126 -3.32 -5.96 -2.87
N SER A 127 -4.63 -6.08 -3.08
CA SER A 127 -5.26 -7.37 -3.33
C SER A 127 -6.28 -7.32 -4.46
N HIS A 128 -6.15 -8.25 -5.40
CA HIS A 128 -7.12 -8.47 -6.48
C HIS A 128 -7.90 -9.75 -6.18
N TRP A 129 -9.23 -9.65 -6.17
CA TRP A 129 -10.16 -10.72 -5.83
C TRP A 129 -10.95 -11.08 -7.08
N ILE A 130 -10.91 -12.35 -7.46
CA ILE A 130 -11.54 -12.85 -8.69
C ILE A 130 -12.48 -14.01 -8.37
N VAL A 131 -13.67 -13.98 -8.97
CA VAL A 131 -14.54 -15.15 -9.14
C VAL A 131 -14.61 -15.44 -10.62
N PHE A 132 -14.34 -16.70 -10.99
CA PHE A 132 -14.24 -17.15 -12.36
C PHE A 132 -15.07 -18.41 -12.56
N LYS A 133 -15.79 -18.48 -13.68
CA LYS A 133 -16.58 -19.65 -14.08
C LYS A 133 -16.66 -19.73 -15.60
N ASP A 134 -16.49 -20.93 -16.16
CA ASP A 134 -16.68 -21.23 -17.58
C ASP A 134 -15.94 -20.28 -18.53
N GLY A 135 -14.66 -20.00 -18.24
CA GLY A 135 -13.84 -19.12 -19.09
C GLY A 135 -14.07 -17.63 -18.86
N LYS A 136 -14.94 -17.23 -17.92
CA LYS A 136 -15.34 -15.84 -17.70
C LYS A 136 -15.15 -15.41 -16.25
N ILE A 137 -14.76 -14.15 -16.08
CA ILE A 137 -14.76 -13.47 -14.79
C ILE A 137 -16.21 -13.12 -14.45
N THR A 138 -16.74 -13.67 -13.37
CA THR A 138 -18.10 -13.39 -12.89
C THR A 138 -18.12 -12.33 -11.80
N ASN A 139 -17.01 -12.11 -11.11
CA ASN A 139 -16.81 -10.99 -10.20
C ASN A 139 -15.32 -10.61 -10.13
N TYR A 140 -15.04 -9.32 -10.03
CA TYR A 140 -13.70 -8.79 -9.82
C TYR A 140 -13.77 -7.62 -8.85
N GLN A 141 -12.91 -7.63 -7.83
CA GLN A 141 -12.76 -6.53 -6.88
C GLN A 141 -11.29 -6.28 -6.63
N ALA A 142 -10.84 -5.05 -6.81
CA ALA A 142 -9.53 -4.62 -6.35
C ALA A 142 -9.68 -3.91 -5.01
N VAL A 143 -8.77 -4.18 -4.09
CA VAL A 143 -8.63 -3.44 -2.84
C VAL A 143 -7.21 -2.91 -2.82
N VAL A 144 -7.11 -1.65 -3.19
CA VAL A 144 -5.86 -0.99 -3.58
C VAL A 144 -5.32 -0.16 -2.40
N PRO A 145 -4.00 0.05 -2.25
CA PRO A 145 -3.44 0.63 -1.02
C PRO A 145 -4.00 1.99 -0.63
N SER A 146 -4.17 2.90 -1.60
CA SER A 146 -4.76 4.22 -1.33
C SER A 146 -6.22 4.15 -0.87
N THR A 147 -6.96 3.06 -1.15
CA THR A 147 -8.30 2.82 -0.61
C THR A 147 -8.26 2.64 0.91
N TRP A 148 -7.22 1.99 1.43
CA TRP A 148 -7.03 1.83 2.87
C TRP A 148 -6.72 3.15 3.56
N ASN A 149 -5.79 3.92 2.99
CA ASN A 149 -5.28 5.11 3.65
C ASN A 149 -6.21 6.32 3.50
N ALA A 150 -6.79 6.52 2.31
CA ALA A 150 -7.67 7.64 2.00
C ALA A 150 -9.16 7.32 2.26
N GLY A 151 -9.46 6.09 2.68
CA GLY A 151 -10.83 5.66 2.97
C GLY A 151 -11.51 6.63 3.95
N PRO A 152 -12.77 7.03 3.68
CA PRO A 152 -13.54 7.87 4.58
C PRO A 152 -13.91 7.08 5.84
N ARG A 153 -14.58 7.73 6.80
CA ARG A 153 -15.08 7.06 8.01
C ARG A 153 -15.82 5.76 7.70
N ASN A 154 -15.51 4.72 8.47
CA ASN A 154 -16.04 3.37 8.25
C ASN A 154 -17.48 3.21 8.81
N PHE A 155 -17.99 1.97 8.86
CA PHE A 155 -19.35 1.67 9.35
C PHE A 155 -19.60 2.15 10.78
N ASN A 156 -18.55 2.16 11.60
CA ASN A 156 -18.59 2.54 13.01
C ASN A 156 -18.22 4.02 13.21
N ASP A 157 -18.17 4.81 12.13
CA ASP A 157 -17.74 6.22 12.13
C ASP A 157 -16.26 6.40 12.57
N GLU A 158 -15.43 5.36 12.46
CA GLU A 158 -14.01 5.46 12.77
C GLU A 158 -13.24 6.07 11.58
N PRO A 159 -12.34 7.05 11.83
CA PRO A 159 -11.59 7.71 10.78
C PRO A 159 -10.54 6.80 10.13
N GLY A 160 -10.31 7.02 8.83
CA GLY A 160 -9.21 6.40 8.10
C GLY A 160 -7.84 7.04 8.41
N PRO A 161 -6.73 6.44 7.95
CA PRO A 161 -5.37 6.94 8.21
C PRO A 161 -5.15 8.40 7.80
N TYR A 162 -5.69 8.86 6.66
CA TYR A 162 -5.55 10.26 6.24
C TYR A 162 -6.22 11.21 7.22
N GLU A 163 -7.50 10.98 7.53
CA GLU A 163 -8.27 11.81 8.46
C GLU A 163 -7.61 11.84 9.84
N LEU A 164 -7.19 10.68 10.35
CA LEU A 164 -6.56 10.57 11.66
C LEU A 164 -5.20 11.29 11.70
N SER A 165 -4.40 11.21 10.63
CA SER A 165 -3.06 11.81 10.57
C SER A 165 -3.04 13.34 10.62
N LEU A 166 -4.17 13.99 10.31
CA LEU A 166 -4.29 15.44 10.29
C LEU A 166 -4.74 16.02 11.63
N VAL A 167 -5.28 15.20 12.53
CA VAL A 167 -5.74 15.64 13.85
C VAL A 167 -4.57 16.24 14.63
N GLY A 168 -4.73 17.49 15.07
CA GLY A 168 -3.69 18.20 15.82
C GLY A 168 -2.57 18.81 14.98
N THR A 169 -2.64 18.75 13.65
CA THR A 169 -1.65 19.42 12.78
C THR A 169 -1.74 20.94 12.95
N PRO A 170 -0.65 21.63 13.37
CA PRO A 170 -0.65 23.08 13.43
C PRO A 170 -0.70 23.65 12.01
N VAL A 171 -1.50 24.70 11.81
CA VAL A 171 -1.65 25.37 10.51
C VAL A 171 -1.35 26.85 10.71
N ALA A 172 -0.23 27.32 10.15
CA ALA A 172 0.19 28.71 10.29
C ALA A 172 -0.70 29.67 9.48
N ASP A 173 -1.04 29.31 8.24
CA ASP A 173 -1.94 30.06 7.36
C ASP A 173 -3.04 29.14 6.80
N PRO A 174 -4.30 29.28 7.27
CA PRO A 174 -5.42 28.47 6.78
C PRO A 174 -5.69 28.59 5.28
N ASN A 175 -5.32 29.72 4.64
CA ASN A 175 -5.48 29.88 3.19
C ASN A 175 -4.39 29.16 2.39
N LYS A 176 -3.31 28.73 3.06
CA LYS A 176 -2.16 28.04 2.47
C LYS A 176 -1.70 26.90 3.40
N PRO A 177 -2.52 25.84 3.58
CA PRO A 177 -2.32 24.82 4.60
C PRO A 177 -1.19 23.84 4.24
N LEU A 178 0.05 24.33 4.20
CA LEU A 178 1.23 23.57 3.80
C LEU A 178 1.46 22.34 4.69
N GLU A 179 1.18 22.47 5.99
CA GLU A 179 1.37 21.41 6.98
C GLU A 179 0.44 20.22 6.72
N VAL A 180 -0.80 20.49 6.30
CA VAL A 180 -1.75 19.46 5.86
C VAL A 180 -1.22 18.74 4.63
N VAL A 181 -0.77 19.51 3.62
CA VAL A 181 -0.24 18.96 2.37
C VAL A 181 1.00 18.10 2.62
N ARG A 182 1.90 18.52 3.53
CA ARG A 182 3.09 17.74 3.91
C ARG A 182 2.72 16.36 4.45
N THR A 183 1.77 16.29 5.38
CA THR A 183 1.33 15.01 5.95
C THR A 183 0.65 14.14 4.91
N ILE A 184 -0.28 14.67 4.12
CA ILE A 184 -0.97 13.88 3.09
C ILE A 184 0.00 13.37 2.01
N HIS A 185 0.94 14.19 1.53
CA HIS A 185 1.94 13.76 0.55
C HIS A 185 2.88 12.66 1.09
N SER A 186 3.08 12.56 2.41
CA SER A 186 3.91 11.48 2.98
C SER A 186 3.35 10.08 2.72
N PHE A 187 2.03 9.98 2.51
CA PHE A 187 1.36 8.73 2.12
C PHE A 187 1.45 8.43 0.61
N ASP A 188 1.93 9.36 -0.21
CA ASP A 188 2.00 9.22 -1.67
C ASP A 188 0.62 8.88 -2.30
N PRO A 189 -0.37 9.79 -2.24
CA PRO A 189 -1.74 9.52 -2.70
C PRO A 189 -1.81 9.21 -4.21
N CYS A 190 -2.45 8.10 -4.59
CA CYS A 190 -2.86 7.81 -5.96
C CYS A 190 -4.38 7.70 -6.05
N MET A 191 -5.05 8.79 -6.46
CA MET A 191 -6.52 8.83 -6.50
C MET A 191 -7.12 7.98 -7.63
N ALA A 192 -6.44 7.84 -8.76
CA ALA A 192 -6.84 6.91 -9.82
C ALA A 192 -6.86 5.46 -9.30
N CYS A 193 -5.87 5.11 -8.46
CA CYS A 193 -5.79 3.83 -7.79
C CYS A 193 -6.90 3.64 -6.75
N ALA A 194 -7.30 4.70 -6.05
CA ALA A 194 -8.24 4.61 -4.93
C ALA A 194 -9.72 4.47 -5.34
N VAL A 195 -10.11 5.09 -6.45
CA VAL A 195 -11.53 5.14 -6.85
C VAL A 195 -11.91 3.98 -7.76
N HIS A 196 -11.04 3.55 -8.69
CA HIS A 196 -11.23 2.48 -9.69
C HIS A 196 -12.68 1.94 -9.86
N MET A 197 -13.63 2.83 -10.16
CA MET A 197 -15.01 2.44 -10.41
C MET A 197 -15.13 2.17 -11.91
N VAL A 198 -15.41 0.93 -12.27
CA VAL A 198 -15.66 0.53 -13.66
C VAL A 198 -17.06 -0.05 -13.73
N ASP A 199 -17.92 0.59 -14.52
CA ASP A 199 -19.20 0.03 -14.93
C ASP A 199 -19.10 -0.41 -16.39
N LEU A 200 -19.18 -1.71 -16.61
CA LEU A 200 -19.17 -2.31 -17.93
C LEU A 200 -20.48 -2.08 -18.71
N THR A 201 -21.51 -1.53 -18.06
CA THR A 201 -22.81 -1.20 -18.65
C THR A 201 -22.97 0.27 -19.04
N GLY A 202 -21.96 1.12 -18.74
CA GLY A 202 -21.94 2.52 -19.15
C GLY A 202 -22.80 3.47 -18.31
N LYS A 203 -23.26 3.05 -17.13
CA LYS A 203 -24.02 3.90 -16.20
C LYS A 203 -23.07 4.80 -15.41
N GLU A 204 -23.53 6.01 -15.12
CA GLU A 204 -22.83 6.94 -14.24
C GLU A 204 -22.71 6.35 -12.82
N LEU A 205 -21.47 6.09 -12.38
CA LEU A 205 -21.17 5.38 -11.12
C LEU A 205 -21.21 6.27 -9.88
N SER A 206 -20.81 7.54 -10.01
CA SER A 206 -20.97 8.53 -8.95
C SER A 206 -20.88 9.96 -9.49
N LYS A 207 -21.52 10.89 -8.78
CA LYS A 207 -21.46 12.33 -9.04
C LYS A 207 -20.95 13.02 -7.78
N VAL A 208 -19.72 13.52 -7.83
CA VAL A 208 -19.11 14.26 -6.72
C VAL A 208 -19.45 15.74 -6.88
N LYS A 209 -20.15 16.31 -5.90
CA LYS A 209 -20.42 17.74 -5.82
C LYS A 209 -19.46 18.33 -4.79
N VAL A 210 -18.52 19.13 -5.26
CA VAL A 210 -17.62 19.89 -4.38
C VAL A 210 -18.38 21.14 -3.92
N LEU A 211 -18.45 21.37 -2.61
CA LEU A 211 -19.00 22.59 -2.00
C LEU A 211 -17.97 23.71 -2.00
#